data_AF-A0A1Y1YAX0-F1
#
_entry.id   AF-A0A1Y1YAX0-F1
#
_cell.length_a   1.000
_cell.length_b   1.000
_cell.length_c   1.000
_cell.angle_alpha   90.00
_cell.angle_beta   90.00
_cell.angle_gamma   90.00
#
_symmetry.space_group_name_H-M   'P 1'
#
loop_
_entity.id
_entity.type
_entity.pdbx_description
1 polymer ?
#
loop_
_entity_poly.entity_id
_entity_poly.type
_entity_poly.pdbx_seq_one_letter_code
_entity_poly.pdbx_strand_id
1 'polypeptide(L)' 'MRDETKELILRATDITKRIVHIGFIPFIIYLGFTRSSPKPSLIRMISPLA' A
#
# COMPACT_ATOMS: atom_id res chain seq x y z
N MET A 1 23.36 -0.81 24.74
CA MET A 1 22.39 -0.16 23.83
C MET A 1 21.01 -0.66 24.22
N ARG A 2 20.20 0.27 24.74
CA ARG A 2 19.05 0.06 25.64
C ARG A 2 17.93 -0.78 25.02
N ASP A 3 17.45 -1.79 25.72
CA ASP A 3 16.41 -2.71 25.28
C ASP A 3 15.10 -2.02 24.84
N GLU A 4 14.80 -0.86 25.43
CA GLU A 4 13.69 0.02 25.04
C GLU A 4 13.73 0.40 23.56
N THR A 5 14.92 0.68 23.01
CA THR A 5 15.07 1.03 21.59
C THR A 5 14.79 -0.17 20.69
N LYS A 6 15.12 -1.38 21.13
CA LYS A 6 14.86 -2.61 20.38
C LYS A 6 13.36 -2.91 20.33
N GLU A 7 12.66 -2.77 21.46
CA GLU A 7 11.22 -2.98 21.53
C GLU A 7 10.45 -2.00 20.64
N LEU A 8 10.85 -0.72 20.62
CA LEU A 8 10.29 0.29 19.73
C LEU A 8 10.47 -0.06 18.25
N ILE A 9 11.66 -0.52 17.85
CA ILE A 9 11.94 -0.91 16.46
C ILE A 9 11.12 -2.15 16.08
N LEU A 10 11.03 -3.15 16.96
CA LEU A 10 10.20 -4.34 16.76
C LEU A 10 8.73 -3.96 16.56
N ARG A 11 8.20 -3.10 17.43
CA ARG A 11 6.82 -2.61 17.35
C ARG A 11 6.55 -1.80 16.08
N ALA A 12 7.48 -0.92 15.71
CA ALA A 12 7.38 -0.15 14.47
C ALA A 12 7.41 -1.06 13.23
N THR A 13 8.23 -2.11 13.25
CA THR A 13 8.34 -3.08 12.15
C THR A 13 7.05 -3.89 11.98
N ASP A 14 6.43 -4.32 13.08
CA ASP A 14 5.16 -5.06 13.04
C ASP A 14 4.03 -4.22 12.43
N ILE A 15 3.91 -2.96 12.87
CA ILE A 15 2.97 -1.99 12.31
C ILE A 15 3.25 -1.75 10.82
N THR A 16 4.53 -1.56 10.46
CA THR A 16 4.96 -1.34 9.08
C THR A 16 4.55 -2.51 8.19
N LYS A 17 4.76 -3.76 8.64
CA LYS A 17 4.37 -4.96 7.90
C LYS A 17 2.87 -4.97 7.61
N ARG A 18 2.04 -4.63 8.59
CA ARG A 18 0.58 -4.59 8.42
C ARG A 18 0.14 -3.49 7.46
N ILE A 19 0.73 -2.30 7.56
CA ILE A 19 0.44 -1.18 6.66
C ILE A 19 0.84 -1.51 5.24
N VAL A 20 2.05 -2.07 5.02
CA VAL A 20 2.53 -2.44 3.69
C VAL A 20 1.62 -3.51 3.10
N HIS A 21 1.26 -4.54 3.85
CA HIS A 21 0.43 -5.63 3.33
C HIS A 21 -0.95 -5.14 2.87
N ILE A 22 -1.62 -4.31 3.69
CA ILE A 22 -2.96 -3.80 3.37
C ILE A 22 -2.88 -2.67 2.34
N GLY A 23 -1.87 -1.81 2.44
CA GLY A 23 -1.68 -0.62 1.61
C GLY A 23 -1.08 -0.91 0.24
N PHE A 24 -0.45 -2.06 0.03
CA PHE A 24 0.23 -2.38 -1.23
C PHE A 24 -0.72 -2.36 -2.43
N ILE A 25 -1.86 -3.05 -2.33
CA ILE A 25 -2.87 -3.10 -3.41
C ILE A 25 -3.40 -1.69 -3.77
N PRO A 26 -3.95 -0.89 -2.83
CA PRO A 26 -4.46 0.44 -3.16
C PRO A 26 -3.35 1.38 -3.65
N PHE A 27 -2.12 1.23 -3.17
CA PHE A 27 -0.98 2.02 -3.63
C PHE A 27 -0.65 1.76 -5.10
N ILE A 28 -0.58 0.49 -5.51
CA ILE A 28 -0.33 0.13 -6.91
C ILE A 28 -1.45 0.63 -7.84
N ILE A 29 -2.72 0.49 -7.42
CA ILE A 29 -3.87 1.01 -8.16
C ILE A 29 -3.77 2.53 -8.33
N TYR A 30 -3.42 3.24 -7.26
CA TYR A 30 -3.24 4.69 -7.30
C TYR A 30 -2.12 5.13 -8.26
N LEU A 31 -0.99 4.44 -8.25
CA LEU A 31 0.11 4.71 -9.18
C LEU A 31 -0.30 4.49 -10.64
N GLY A 32 -1.03 3.40 -10.93
CA GLY A 32 -1.56 3.12 -12.26
C GLY A 32 -2.57 4.19 -12.72
N PHE A 33 -3.47 4.59 -11.82
CA PHE A 33 -4.47 5.63 -12.09
C PHE A 33 -3.86 7.00 -12.38
N THR A 34 -2.82 7.40 -11.63
CA THR A 34 -2.19 8.72 -11.78
C THR A 34 -1.35 8.87 -13.04
N ARG A 35 -0.77 7.79 -13.57
CA ARG A 35 0.09 7.84 -14.78
C ARG A 35 -0.62 7.48 -16.09
N SER A 36 -1.88 7.06 -16.03
CA SER A 36 -2.65 6.70 -17.22
C SER A 36 -3.27 7.92 -17.88
N SER A 37 -3.08 8.07 -19.20
CA SER A 37 -3.79 9.04 -20.04
C SER A 37 -4.46 8.30 -21.19
N PRO A 38 -5.80 8.33 -21.30
CA PRO A 38 -6.77 8.99 -20.41
C PRO A 38 -6.89 8.31 -19.04
N LYS A 39 -7.30 9.05 -18.00
CA LYS A 39 -7.51 8.51 -16.65
C LYS A 39 -8.64 7.45 -16.65
N PRO A 40 -8.36 6.18 -16.33
CA PRO A 40 -9.38 5.14 -16.33
C PRO A 40 -10.35 5.33 -15.18
N SER A 41 -11.64 5.01 -15.35
CA SER A 41 -12.57 4.96 -14.22
C SER A 41 -12.24 3.75 -13.33
N LEU A 42 -12.43 3.87 -12.02
CA LEU A 42 -12.15 2.80 -11.05
C LEU A 42 -12.86 1.48 -11.42
N ILE A 43 -14.08 1.57 -11.95
CA ILE A 43 -14.89 0.44 -12.40
C ILE A 43 -14.21 -0.33 -13.54
N ARG A 44 -13.51 0.35 -14.46
CA ARG A 44 -12.77 -0.33 -15.55
C ARG A 44 -11.51 -1.05 -15.08
N MET A 45 -10.92 -0.65 -13.94
CA MET A 45 -9.72 -1.31 -13.40
C MET A 45 -10.05 -2.60 -12.64
N ILE A 46 -11.23 -2.69 -12.03
CA ILE A 46 -11.66 -3.83 -11.22
C ILE A 46 -12.65 -4.76 -11.93
N SER A 47 -13.24 -4.31 -13.04
CA SER A 47 -14.16 -5.13 -13.83
C SER A 47 -13.40 -6.01 -14.81
N PRO A 48 -13.54 -7.34 -14.75
CA PRO A 48 -12.98 -8.25 -15.74
C PRO A 48 -13.67 -8.18 -17.13
N LEU A 49 -14.70 -7.33 -17.27
CA LEU A 49 -15.55 -7.22 -18.47
C LEU A 49 -15.46 -5.83 -19.15
N ALA A 50 -14.48 -4.99 -18.77
CA ALA A 50 -14.36 -3.58 -19.20
C ALA A 50 -13.28 -3.29 -20.26
#